data_AF-A0A0S7ZGB1-F1
#
_entry.id   AF-A0A0S7ZGB1-F1
#
_cell.length_a   1.000
_cell.length_b   1.000
_cell.length_c   1.000
_cell.angle_alpha   90.00
_cell.angle_beta   90.00
_cell.angle_gamma   90.00
#
_symmetry.space_group_name_H-M   'P 1'
#
loop_
_entity.id
_entity.type
_entity.pdbx_description
1 polymer ?
#
loop_
_entity_poly.entity_id
_entity_poly.type
_entity_poly.pdbx_seq_one_letter_code
_entity_poly.pdbx_strand_id
1 'polypeptide(L)'
;MMTRPCATLAALFFFVSLPTTPLRAQDVCVDPAEDAHARLLERIAEAKDRLKDEPIGTTRLGGQYAVLALWDPAADDGIDLVRVRGGISRTAGFEVTLIRRNGVNSEYRILEPAGWVVLAIKTNVHHPWNRRRTLPVIYVPYSTGLHSPQLVRDGRAYLLDLLDSAADRLDELRVLSASQEDTAVSAVPSVRVLLTILLIEHITPSELERQGVAAVVERVLVTLALNRGDTYGYAMSYAGARGLAQFIPGTYRSIRRRYPRARLRRDFTSGMMDHGNAVMAQYCLVDWILRMLPDETLEELMRADREEDLGAFIAAAYNAGEVAAYRALARDPERWTEEGYGLPRETRRYVRTFRTVYRHLFPGSERNPDR
;
A
#
# COMPACT_ATOMS: atom_id res chain seq x y z
N MET A 1 6.54 78.58 -44.71
CA MET A 1 7.87 78.26 -45.25
C MET A 1 8.11 76.78 -45.00
N MET A 2 8.18 75.99 -46.08
CA MET A 2 8.82 74.64 -46.30
C MET A 2 8.91 73.64 -45.12
N THR A 3 8.65 72.33 -45.18
CA THR A 3 8.29 71.29 -46.18
C THR A 3 8.04 70.00 -45.34
N ARG A 4 7.17 69.08 -45.79
CA ARG A 4 7.06 67.66 -45.28
C ARG A 4 8.31 66.83 -45.75
N PRO A 5 8.50 65.50 -45.52
CA PRO A 5 7.66 64.43 -44.90
C PRO A 5 8.40 63.31 -44.08
N CYS A 6 7.58 62.41 -43.49
CA CYS A 6 7.66 60.93 -43.34
C CYS A 6 8.99 60.18 -43.65
N ALA A 7 9.45 59.27 -42.76
CA ALA A 7 10.17 58.05 -43.14
C ALA A 7 10.25 56.98 -42.02
N THR A 8 9.96 55.75 -42.43
CA THR A 8 10.11 54.44 -41.79
C THR A 8 11.58 53.98 -41.80
N LEU A 9 12.06 53.29 -40.75
CA LEU A 9 13.30 52.47 -40.75
C LEU A 9 13.01 51.19 -39.94
N ALA A 10 12.84 50.02 -40.57
CA ALA A 10 13.87 49.10 -41.08
C ALA A 10 14.74 48.49 -39.96
N ALA A 11 14.30 47.33 -39.45
CA ALA A 11 15.07 46.49 -38.55
C ALA A 11 16.10 45.66 -39.35
N LEU A 12 17.39 45.79 -39.00
CA LEU A 12 18.45 44.94 -39.50
C LEU A 12 18.35 43.55 -38.85
N PHE A 13 18.20 42.51 -39.68
CA PHE A 13 18.43 41.12 -39.31
C PHE A 13 19.94 40.83 -39.29
N PHE A 14 20.48 40.47 -38.13
CA PHE A 14 21.78 39.80 -38.04
C PHE A 14 21.58 38.28 -38.18
N PHE A 15 22.03 37.73 -39.30
CA PHE A 15 22.22 36.29 -39.48
C PHE A 15 23.52 35.88 -38.78
N VAL A 16 23.41 35.16 -37.66
CA VAL A 16 24.54 34.41 -37.09
C VAL A 16 24.38 32.97 -37.58
N SER A 17 25.25 32.55 -38.50
CA SER A 17 25.38 31.14 -38.89
C SER A 17 25.90 30.33 -37.71
N LEU A 18 25.05 29.46 -37.17
CA LEU A 18 25.46 28.39 -36.26
C LEU A 18 25.99 27.20 -37.07
N PRO A 19 27.12 26.60 -36.68
CA PRO A 19 27.61 25.39 -37.33
C PRO A 19 26.69 24.21 -37.03
N THR A 20 26.16 23.59 -38.07
CA THR A 20 25.45 22.30 -38.01
C THR A 20 26.45 21.17 -37.79
N THR A 21 26.73 20.86 -36.53
CA THR A 21 27.36 19.59 -36.14
C THR A 21 26.26 18.53 -36.03
N PRO A 22 26.36 17.37 -36.70
CA PRO A 22 25.37 16.31 -36.54
C PRO A 22 25.41 15.80 -35.10
N LEU A 23 24.26 15.84 -34.43
CA LEU A 23 24.03 15.19 -33.14
C LEU A 23 24.33 13.70 -33.29
N ARG A 24 25.51 13.29 -32.83
CA ARG A 24 25.83 11.89 -32.54
C ARG A 24 24.75 11.39 -31.60
N ALA A 25 24.09 10.29 -31.96
CA ALA A 25 23.21 9.56 -31.05
C ALA A 25 23.98 9.37 -29.73
N GLN A 26 23.49 9.99 -28.66
CA GLN A 26 23.98 9.71 -27.33
C GLN A 26 23.57 8.28 -27.05
N ASP A 27 24.54 7.38 -26.95
CA ASP A 27 24.34 6.09 -26.32
C ASP A 27 23.81 6.40 -24.92
N VAL A 28 22.51 6.19 -24.72
CA VAL A 28 21.87 6.33 -23.42
C VAL A 28 22.42 5.18 -22.58
N CYS A 29 23.44 5.47 -21.76
CA CYS A 29 23.89 4.54 -20.72
C CYS A 29 22.73 4.38 -19.72
N VAL A 30 21.90 3.37 -19.93
CA VAL A 30 20.90 2.93 -18.95
C VAL A 30 21.66 2.39 -17.74
N ASP A 31 21.29 2.81 -16.53
CA ASP A 31 21.86 2.26 -15.30
C ASP A 31 21.60 0.74 -15.28
N PRO A 32 22.64 -0.12 -15.14
CA PRO A 32 22.46 -1.57 -15.06
C PRO A 32 21.43 -2.01 -13.99
N ALA A 33 21.23 -1.23 -12.92
CA ALA A 33 20.20 -1.51 -11.92
C ALA A 33 18.78 -1.20 -12.42
N GLU A 34 18.60 -0.15 -13.23
CA GLU A 34 17.33 0.16 -13.89
C GLU A 34 16.98 -0.91 -14.94
N ASP A 35 17.97 -1.36 -15.71
CA ASP A 35 17.80 -2.42 -16.70
C ASP A 35 17.40 -3.76 -16.04
N ALA A 36 18.06 -4.14 -14.94
CA ALA A 36 17.70 -5.33 -14.17
C ALA A 36 16.27 -5.26 -13.59
N HIS A 37 15.84 -4.08 -13.13
CA HIS A 37 14.50 -3.87 -12.62
C HIS A 37 13.44 -3.96 -13.73
N ALA A 38 13.68 -3.33 -14.88
CA ALA A 38 12.80 -3.42 -16.05
C ALA A 38 12.66 -4.87 -16.52
N ARG A 39 13.78 -5.60 -16.65
CA ARG A 39 13.80 -7.03 -16.99
C ARG A 39 12.99 -7.85 -16.00
N LEU A 40 13.11 -7.59 -14.69
CA LEU A 40 12.32 -8.29 -13.67
C LEU A 40 10.81 -8.09 -13.88
N LEU A 41 10.38 -6.85 -14.09
CA LEU A 41 8.96 -6.54 -14.32
C LEU A 41 8.41 -7.20 -15.59
N GLU A 42 9.20 -7.23 -16.65
CA GLU A 42 8.86 -7.94 -17.89
C GLU A 42 8.67 -9.44 -17.62
N ARG A 43 9.60 -10.08 -16.90
CA ARG A 43 9.50 -11.51 -16.56
C ARG A 43 8.32 -11.82 -15.65
N ILE A 44 7.96 -10.92 -14.73
CA ILE A 44 6.73 -11.05 -13.94
C ILE A 44 5.49 -11.00 -14.83
N ALA A 45 5.45 -10.09 -15.80
CA ALA A 45 4.32 -9.98 -16.73
C ALA A 45 4.19 -11.25 -17.59
N GLU A 46 5.31 -11.75 -18.10
CA GLU A 46 5.39 -13.02 -18.84
C GLU A 46 4.93 -14.21 -17.99
N ALA A 47 5.43 -14.33 -16.76
CA ALA A 47 5.03 -15.36 -15.81
C ALA A 47 3.52 -15.35 -15.53
N LYS A 48 2.94 -14.15 -15.33
CA LYS A 48 1.49 -13.97 -15.17
C LYS A 48 0.73 -14.43 -16.40
N ASP A 49 1.24 -14.13 -17.60
CA ASP A 49 0.61 -14.52 -18.86
C ASP A 49 0.61 -16.04 -19.05
N ARG A 50 1.77 -16.70 -18.89
CA ARG A 50 1.89 -18.17 -18.95
C ARG A 50 0.94 -18.87 -17.98
N LEU A 51 0.68 -18.29 -16.80
CA LEU A 51 -0.24 -18.85 -15.83
C LEU A 51 -1.73 -18.71 -16.21
N LYS A 52 -2.13 -17.79 -17.09
CA LYS A 52 -3.57 -17.53 -17.39
C LYS A 52 -4.28 -18.78 -17.90
N ASP A 53 -3.66 -19.50 -18.82
CA ASP A 53 -4.25 -20.66 -19.47
C ASP A 53 -3.99 -21.97 -18.72
N GLU A 54 -3.07 -21.96 -17.75
CA GLU A 54 -2.68 -23.16 -17.04
C GLU A 54 -3.80 -23.66 -16.08
N PRO A 55 -4.31 -24.89 -16.23
CA PRO A 55 -5.40 -25.37 -15.38
C PRO A 55 -4.90 -25.66 -13.97
N ILE A 56 -5.54 -25.09 -12.95
CA ILE A 56 -5.18 -25.32 -11.53
C ILE A 56 -5.46 -26.77 -11.08
N GLY A 57 -6.40 -27.46 -11.72
CA GLY A 57 -6.68 -28.89 -11.49
C GLY A 57 -7.23 -29.23 -10.10
N THR A 58 -7.71 -28.24 -9.35
CA THR A 58 -8.35 -28.43 -8.04
C THR A 58 -9.21 -27.23 -7.67
N THR A 59 -10.16 -27.40 -6.75
CA THR A 59 -10.95 -26.31 -6.14
C THR A 59 -10.44 -25.95 -4.73
N ARG A 60 -9.43 -26.67 -4.22
CA ARG A 60 -8.85 -26.42 -2.88
C ARG A 60 -8.19 -25.05 -2.83
N LEU A 61 -8.28 -24.42 -1.67
CA LEU A 61 -7.90 -23.03 -1.44
C LEU A 61 -6.44 -22.85 -1.01
N GLY A 62 -5.87 -21.73 -1.42
CA GLY A 62 -4.60 -21.18 -0.95
C GLY A 62 -3.36 -21.90 -1.47
N GLY A 63 -2.19 -21.26 -1.29
CA GLY A 63 -0.93 -21.64 -1.94
C GLY A 63 -0.46 -23.09 -1.79
N GLN A 64 -0.88 -23.82 -0.75
CA GLN A 64 -0.64 -25.28 -0.66
C GLN A 64 -1.16 -26.07 -1.87
N TYR A 65 -2.09 -25.51 -2.65
CA TYR A 65 -2.48 -26.00 -3.96
C TYR A 65 -2.36 -24.86 -4.98
N ALA A 66 -1.30 -24.90 -5.77
CA ALA A 66 -0.95 -23.83 -6.69
C ALA A 66 -0.25 -24.34 -7.93
N VAL A 67 -0.21 -23.50 -8.96
CA VAL A 67 0.80 -23.55 -10.01
C VAL A 67 1.69 -22.34 -9.82
N LEU A 68 3.00 -22.54 -9.73
CA LEU A 68 4.01 -21.51 -9.61
C LEU A 68 4.62 -21.26 -10.98
N ALA A 69 4.90 -20.00 -11.32
CA ALA A 69 5.85 -19.67 -12.36
C ALA A 69 7.20 -19.41 -11.68
N LEU A 70 8.15 -20.32 -11.90
CA LEU A 70 9.51 -20.20 -11.39
C LEU A 70 10.42 -19.68 -12.49
N TRP A 71 11.39 -18.86 -12.12
CA TRP A 71 12.32 -18.24 -13.05
C TRP A 71 13.76 -18.53 -12.69
N ASP A 72 14.53 -18.95 -13.68
CA ASP A 72 16.00 -18.96 -13.66
C ASP A 72 16.53 -17.59 -14.13
N PRO A 73 17.11 -16.77 -13.23
CA PRO A 73 17.67 -15.49 -13.61
C PRO A 73 18.81 -15.58 -14.63
N ALA A 74 19.49 -16.72 -14.71
CA ALA A 74 20.64 -16.98 -15.57
C ALA A 74 20.26 -17.41 -17.00
N ALA A 75 18.99 -17.76 -17.25
CA ALA A 75 18.50 -18.20 -18.56
C ALA A 75 17.64 -17.12 -19.25
N ASP A 76 17.74 -17.04 -20.58
CA ASP A 76 16.99 -16.09 -21.41
C ASP A 76 15.51 -16.49 -21.61
N ASP A 77 15.17 -17.78 -21.54
CA ASP A 77 13.79 -18.31 -21.57
C ASP A 77 13.52 -19.17 -20.31
N GLY A 78 13.90 -18.63 -19.15
CA GLY A 78 14.02 -19.40 -17.90
C GLY A 78 12.74 -19.58 -17.09
N ILE A 79 11.53 -19.48 -17.65
CA ILE A 79 10.28 -19.59 -16.87
C ILE A 79 9.63 -20.97 -17.01
N ASP A 80 9.61 -21.74 -15.91
CA ASP A 80 8.89 -23.02 -15.84
C ASP A 80 7.66 -22.97 -14.92
N LEU A 81 6.65 -23.77 -15.28
CA LEU A 81 5.43 -23.91 -14.51
C LEU A 81 5.50 -25.14 -13.59
N VAL A 82 5.45 -24.90 -12.29
CA VAL A 82 5.58 -25.94 -11.26
C VAL A 82 4.28 -26.12 -10.50
N ARG A 83 3.76 -27.36 -10.50
CA ARG A 83 2.52 -27.70 -9.79
C ARG A 83 2.84 -28.10 -8.36
N VAL A 84 2.18 -27.45 -7.41
CA VAL A 84 2.32 -27.72 -5.97
C VAL A 84 1.03 -28.32 -5.41
N ARG A 85 1.14 -29.43 -4.67
CA ARG A 85 0.01 -30.07 -3.97
C ARG A 85 0.39 -30.47 -2.56
N GLY A 86 -0.33 -29.93 -1.59
CA GLY A 86 -0.02 -30.10 -0.16
C GLY A 86 1.23 -29.34 0.26
N GLY A 87 1.59 -28.28 -0.46
CA GLY A 87 2.80 -27.48 -0.17
C GLY A 87 4.10 -28.07 -0.71
N ILE A 88 4.05 -29.16 -1.50
CA ILE A 88 5.22 -29.75 -2.16
C ILE A 88 5.04 -29.84 -3.67
N SER A 89 6.14 -29.71 -4.42
CA SER A 89 6.19 -29.87 -5.88
C SER A 89 5.70 -31.25 -6.34
N ARG A 90 5.05 -31.28 -7.50
CA ARG A 90 4.64 -32.48 -8.26
C ARG A 90 5.18 -32.47 -9.69
N THR A 91 5.96 -31.45 -10.06
CA THR A 91 6.61 -31.35 -11.36
C THR A 91 7.98 -32.02 -11.26
N ALA A 92 8.31 -32.91 -12.19
CA ALA A 92 9.62 -33.55 -12.25
C ALA A 92 10.73 -32.51 -12.44
N GLY A 93 11.89 -32.74 -11.84
CA GLY A 93 13.02 -31.80 -11.88
C GLY A 93 12.94 -30.64 -10.88
N PHE A 94 11.82 -30.48 -10.16
CA PHE A 94 11.64 -29.41 -9.19
C PHE A 94 11.37 -29.94 -7.78
N GLU A 95 12.21 -29.55 -6.83
CA GLU A 95 11.95 -29.70 -5.41
C GLU A 95 11.58 -28.34 -4.81
N VAL A 96 10.30 -28.17 -4.48
CA VAL A 96 9.76 -26.92 -3.92
C VAL A 96 8.97 -27.23 -2.67
N THR A 97 9.17 -26.44 -1.61
CA THR A 97 8.44 -26.56 -0.35
C THR A 97 7.81 -25.24 0.08
N LEU A 98 6.59 -25.31 0.59
CA LEU A 98 5.86 -24.20 1.18
C LEU A 98 6.46 -23.89 2.56
N ILE A 99 7.08 -22.72 2.70
CA ILE A 99 7.66 -22.30 3.98
C ILE A 99 6.69 -21.45 4.80
N ARG A 100 5.77 -20.74 4.14
CA ARG A 100 4.74 -19.95 4.80
C ARG A 100 3.42 -20.02 4.06
N ARG A 101 2.39 -20.52 4.74
CA ARG A 101 1.01 -20.51 4.24
C ARG A 101 0.36 -19.15 4.48
N ASN A 102 0.06 -18.41 3.41
CA ASN A 102 -0.59 -17.11 3.49
C ASN A 102 -1.46 -16.80 2.25
N GLY A 103 -2.37 -17.72 1.91
CA GLY A 103 -3.30 -17.54 0.79
C GLY A 103 -2.56 -17.34 -0.55
N VAL A 104 -2.87 -16.24 -1.23
CA VAL A 104 -2.21 -15.83 -2.50
C VAL A 104 -0.79 -15.31 -2.29
N ASN A 105 -0.41 -14.94 -1.07
CA ASN A 105 0.93 -14.45 -0.72
C ASN A 105 1.73 -15.53 0.04
N SER A 106 1.48 -16.80 -0.29
CA SER A 106 2.21 -17.93 0.29
C SER A 106 3.64 -17.95 -0.23
N GLU A 107 4.59 -18.24 0.65
CA GLU A 107 6.02 -18.19 0.37
C GLU A 107 6.58 -19.60 0.20
N TYR A 108 7.40 -19.80 -0.82
CA TYR A 108 8.00 -21.09 -1.16
C TYR A 108 9.51 -20.98 -1.19
N ARG A 109 10.16 -22.10 -0.87
CA ARG A 109 11.59 -22.30 -1.07
C ARG A 109 11.77 -23.29 -2.21
N ILE A 110 12.57 -22.91 -3.19
CA ILE A 110 13.06 -23.82 -4.22
C ILE A 110 14.34 -24.45 -3.68
N LEU A 111 14.35 -25.77 -3.58
CA LEU A 111 15.52 -26.57 -3.19
C LEU A 111 16.28 -27.01 -4.44
N GLU A 112 15.54 -27.49 -5.45
CA GLU A 112 16.10 -27.85 -6.75
C GLU A 112 15.19 -27.38 -7.89
N PRO A 113 15.76 -26.84 -8.99
CA PRO A 113 17.13 -26.36 -9.10
C PRO A 113 17.40 -25.12 -8.22
N ALA A 114 18.59 -25.06 -7.63
CA ALA A 114 18.99 -23.94 -6.77
C ALA A 114 19.06 -22.60 -7.55
N GLY A 115 18.76 -21.49 -6.88
CA GLY A 115 18.86 -20.13 -7.44
C GLY A 115 17.61 -19.64 -8.18
N TRP A 116 16.62 -20.51 -8.39
CA TRP A 116 15.36 -20.14 -9.03
C TRP A 116 14.45 -19.33 -8.10
N VAL A 117 13.62 -18.47 -8.68
CA VAL A 117 12.75 -17.52 -7.95
C VAL A 117 11.29 -17.71 -8.33
N VAL A 118 10.37 -17.62 -7.36
CA VAL A 118 8.93 -17.61 -7.66
C VAL A 118 8.53 -16.22 -8.16
N LEU A 119 8.14 -16.10 -9.44
CA LEU A 119 7.68 -14.84 -10.04
C LEU A 119 6.17 -14.62 -9.88
N ALA A 120 5.39 -15.70 -9.91
CA ALA A 120 3.94 -15.62 -9.77
C ALA A 120 3.36 -16.96 -9.33
N ILE A 121 2.17 -16.91 -8.75
CA ILE A 121 1.41 -18.10 -8.37
C ILE A 121 -0.01 -18.00 -8.89
N LYS A 122 -0.56 -19.12 -9.34
CA LYS A 122 -1.98 -19.32 -9.56
C LYS A 122 -2.54 -20.23 -8.47
N THR A 123 -3.46 -19.72 -7.67
CA THR A 123 -4.12 -20.49 -6.60
C THR A 123 -5.60 -20.14 -6.51
N ASN A 124 -6.39 -20.94 -5.79
CA ASN A 124 -7.80 -20.62 -5.58
C ASN A 124 -8.01 -19.76 -4.34
N VAL A 125 -8.92 -18.80 -4.47
CA VAL A 125 -9.49 -18.03 -3.37
C VAL A 125 -11.01 -18.25 -3.31
N HIS A 126 -11.63 -17.87 -2.20
CA HIS A 126 -13.08 -17.80 -2.14
C HIS A 126 -13.61 -16.75 -3.12
N HIS A 127 -14.73 -17.06 -3.77
CA HIS A 127 -15.40 -16.08 -4.61
C HIS A 127 -15.93 -14.93 -3.76
N PRO A 128 -15.65 -13.67 -4.14
CA PRO A 128 -15.82 -12.52 -3.27
C PRO A 128 -17.28 -12.23 -2.93
N TRP A 129 -18.22 -12.72 -3.75
CA TRP A 129 -19.67 -12.62 -3.51
C TRP A 129 -20.33 -13.96 -3.14
N ASN A 130 -19.62 -15.08 -3.21
CA ASN A 130 -20.18 -16.40 -2.90
C ASN A 130 -19.10 -17.34 -2.35
N ARG A 131 -18.96 -17.39 -1.02
CA ARG A 131 -17.90 -18.16 -0.36
C ARG A 131 -17.97 -19.68 -0.59
N ARG A 132 -19.09 -20.21 -1.07
CA ARG A 132 -19.23 -21.62 -1.45
C ARG A 132 -18.55 -21.93 -2.78
N ARG A 133 -18.27 -20.91 -3.60
CA ARG A 133 -17.52 -21.03 -4.84
C ARG A 133 -16.08 -20.57 -4.63
N THR A 134 -15.19 -21.11 -5.45
CA THR A 134 -13.81 -20.68 -5.54
C THR A 134 -13.52 -20.16 -6.93
N LEU A 135 -12.53 -19.28 -7.07
CA LEU A 135 -11.98 -18.90 -8.36
C LEU A 135 -10.45 -18.96 -8.34
N PRO A 136 -9.82 -19.34 -9.47
CA PRO A 136 -8.38 -19.23 -9.61
C PRO A 136 -8.00 -17.76 -9.78
N VAL A 137 -6.93 -17.36 -9.11
CA VAL A 137 -6.35 -16.01 -9.18
C VAL A 137 -4.85 -16.13 -9.35
N ILE A 138 -4.27 -15.16 -10.06
CA ILE A 138 -2.83 -15.05 -10.25
C ILE A 138 -2.32 -13.90 -9.39
N TYR A 139 -1.23 -14.13 -8.66
CA TYR A 139 -0.68 -13.18 -7.72
C TYR A 139 0.85 -13.30 -7.68
N VAL A 140 1.55 -12.20 -7.44
CA VAL A 140 3.00 -12.22 -7.21
C VAL A 140 3.23 -12.27 -5.69
N PRO A 141 3.59 -13.43 -5.12
CA PRO A 141 3.88 -13.48 -3.69
C PRO A 141 5.20 -12.75 -3.41
N TYR A 142 5.33 -12.22 -2.20
CA TYR A 142 6.63 -11.81 -1.71
C TYR A 142 7.58 -13.01 -1.67
N SER A 143 8.79 -12.82 -2.19
CA SER A 143 9.92 -13.72 -1.98
C SER A 143 11.20 -12.90 -1.83
N THR A 144 12.19 -13.43 -1.13
CA THR A 144 13.49 -12.76 -0.97
C THR A 144 14.18 -12.52 -2.31
N GLY A 145 13.99 -13.39 -3.30
CA GLY A 145 14.54 -13.23 -4.66
C GLY A 145 13.93 -12.08 -5.46
N LEU A 146 12.73 -11.60 -5.07
CA LEU A 146 12.11 -10.42 -5.66
C LEU A 146 12.40 -9.13 -4.88
N HIS A 147 13.00 -9.22 -3.70
CA HIS A 147 13.22 -8.05 -2.86
C HIS A 147 14.32 -7.17 -3.47
N SER A 148 13.99 -5.91 -3.79
CA SER A 148 14.98 -4.91 -4.19
C SER A 148 14.67 -3.52 -3.60
N PRO A 149 15.68 -2.67 -3.38
CA PRO A 149 15.46 -1.29 -2.96
C PRO A 149 14.55 -0.50 -3.91
N GLN A 150 14.60 -0.79 -5.22
CA GLN A 150 13.72 -0.14 -6.20
C GLN A 150 12.25 -0.53 -5.96
N LEU A 151 11.94 -1.82 -5.76
CA LEU A 151 10.57 -2.25 -5.47
C LEU A 151 10.06 -1.72 -4.13
N VAL A 152 10.93 -1.52 -3.13
CA VAL A 152 10.55 -0.83 -1.88
C VAL A 152 10.15 0.62 -2.18
N ARG A 153 10.92 1.34 -3.01
CA ARG A 153 10.59 2.71 -3.45
C ARG A 153 9.29 2.76 -4.24
N ASP A 154 9.11 1.87 -5.21
CA ASP A 154 7.91 1.82 -6.05
C ASP A 154 6.65 1.54 -5.24
N GLY A 155 6.74 0.64 -4.25
CA GLY A 155 5.62 0.34 -3.36
C GLY A 155 5.24 1.53 -2.49
N ARG A 156 6.23 2.30 -2.03
CA ARG A 156 5.99 3.53 -1.26
C ARG A 156 5.39 4.61 -2.15
N ALA A 157 5.93 4.81 -3.35
CA ALA A 157 5.42 5.76 -4.32
C ALA A 157 3.96 5.43 -4.66
N TYR A 158 3.64 4.16 -4.92
CA TYR A 158 2.27 3.72 -5.19
C TYR A 158 1.28 4.08 -4.06
N LEU A 159 1.66 3.94 -2.78
CA LEU A 159 0.79 4.34 -1.67
C LEU A 159 0.63 5.85 -1.56
N LEU A 160 1.70 6.61 -1.78
CA LEU A 160 1.66 8.07 -1.78
C LEU A 160 0.78 8.59 -2.91
N ASP A 161 0.94 8.07 -4.13
CA ASP A 161 0.11 8.40 -5.29
C ASP A 161 -1.37 8.11 -5.03
N LEU A 162 -1.68 7.00 -4.33
CA LEU A 162 -3.05 6.67 -3.92
C LEU A 162 -3.62 7.67 -2.90
N LEU A 163 -2.81 8.10 -1.94
CA LEU A 163 -3.20 9.09 -0.93
C LEU A 163 -3.48 10.44 -1.60
N ASP A 164 -2.57 10.90 -2.45
CA ASP A 164 -2.70 12.16 -3.19
C ASP A 164 -3.91 12.12 -4.14
N SER A 165 -4.05 11.05 -4.92
CA SER A 165 -5.21 10.89 -5.83
C SER A 165 -6.55 10.84 -5.08
N ALA A 166 -6.57 10.24 -3.88
CA ALA A 166 -7.77 10.20 -3.05
C ALA A 166 -8.09 11.57 -2.45
N ALA A 167 -7.08 12.31 -2.01
CA ALA A 167 -7.21 13.69 -1.53
C ALA A 167 -7.77 14.60 -2.62
N ASP A 168 -7.13 14.61 -3.80
CA ASP A 168 -7.58 15.38 -4.98
C ASP A 168 -9.04 15.06 -5.31
N ARG A 169 -9.40 13.78 -5.30
CA ARG A 169 -10.77 13.36 -5.58
C ARG A 169 -11.78 13.84 -4.53
N LEU A 170 -11.40 13.86 -3.26
CA LEU A 170 -12.25 14.38 -2.18
C LEU A 170 -12.41 15.91 -2.30
N ASP A 171 -11.38 16.62 -2.74
CA ASP A 171 -11.39 18.07 -2.97
C ASP A 171 -12.26 18.46 -4.17
N GLU A 172 -12.12 17.74 -5.28
CA GLU A 172 -13.00 17.88 -6.45
C GLU A 172 -14.48 17.70 -6.07
N LEU A 173 -14.75 16.76 -5.17
CA LEU A 173 -16.08 16.47 -4.66
C LEU A 173 -16.52 17.43 -3.55
N ARG A 174 -15.64 18.35 -3.13
CA ARG A 174 -15.85 19.35 -2.06
C ARG A 174 -16.35 18.70 -0.78
N VAL A 175 -15.68 17.62 -0.37
CA VAL A 175 -15.99 16.92 0.88
C VAL A 175 -15.40 17.71 2.03
N LEU A 176 -16.27 18.27 2.87
CA LEU A 176 -15.87 19.01 4.06
C LEU A 176 -15.58 18.07 5.22
N SER A 177 -14.64 18.48 6.06
CA SER A 177 -14.35 17.87 7.35
C SER A 177 -15.56 17.96 8.28
N ALA A 178 -15.76 16.91 9.07
CA ALA A 178 -16.68 16.93 10.19
C ALA A 178 -16.01 17.45 11.46
N SER A 179 -14.68 17.29 11.62
CA SER A 179 -13.91 17.66 12.81
C SER A 179 -13.39 19.10 12.81
N GLN A 180 -13.27 19.73 11.65
CA GLN A 180 -12.81 21.11 11.51
C GLN A 180 -13.75 21.88 10.58
N GLU A 181 -14.29 23.00 11.07
CA GLU A 181 -15.21 23.84 10.31
C GLU A 181 -14.52 24.42 9.06
N ASP A 182 -15.28 24.56 7.97
CA ASP A 182 -14.85 25.12 6.68
C ASP A 182 -13.56 24.55 6.07
N THR A 183 -13.15 23.35 6.50
CA THR A 183 -11.92 22.69 6.06
C THR A 183 -12.25 21.50 5.15
N ALA A 184 -11.46 21.29 4.09
CA ALA A 184 -11.57 20.09 3.26
C ALA A 184 -11.13 18.85 4.05
N VAL A 185 -11.84 17.73 3.90
CA VAL A 185 -11.54 16.48 4.64
C VAL A 185 -10.13 15.95 4.35
N SER A 186 -9.61 16.23 3.15
CA SER A 186 -8.26 15.87 2.69
C SER A 186 -7.15 16.57 3.47
N ALA A 187 -7.41 17.79 3.96
CA ALA A 187 -6.44 18.64 4.64
C ALA A 187 -6.32 18.34 6.15
N VAL A 188 -7.21 17.50 6.69
CA VAL A 188 -7.26 17.20 8.13
C VAL A 188 -6.25 16.14 8.56
N PRO A 189 -6.27 14.91 8.00
CA PRO A 189 -5.35 13.87 8.44
C PRO A 189 -3.96 14.05 7.84
N SER A 190 -2.92 13.83 8.64
CA SER A 190 -1.55 13.74 8.14
C SER A 190 -1.39 12.55 7.18
N VAL A 191 -0.82 12.80 6.01
CA VAL A 191 -0.43 11.77 5.02
C VAL A 191 0.50 10.73 5.65
N ARG A 192 1.38 11.14 6.58
CA ARG A 192 2.30 10.24 7.29
C ARG A 192 1.57 9.24 8.18
N VAL A 193 0.55 9.73 8.88
CA VAL A 193 -0.34 8.91 9.72
C VAL A 193 -1.14 7.94 8.87
N LEU A 194 -1.77 8.42 7.79
CA LEU A 194 -2.55 7.57 6.88
C LEU A 194 -1.71 6.46 6.25
N LEU A 195 -0.52 6.81 5.74
CA LEU A 195 0.44 5.86 5.17
C LEU A 195 0.81 4.78 6.19
N THR A 196 1.10 5.18 7.43
CA THR A 196 1.49 4.25 8.49
C THR A 196 0.35 3.30 8.82
N ILE A 197 -0.89 3.80 8.92
CA ILE A 197 -2.08 2.95 9.16
C ILE A 197 -2.24 1.91 8.04
N LEU A 198 -2.14 2.31 6.76
CA LEU A 198 -2.25 1.39 5.63
C LEU A 198 -1.20 0.26 5.70
N LEU A 199 0.01 0.57 6.15
CA LEU A 199 1.07 -0.43 6.27
C LEU A 199 0.83 -1.40 7.44
N ILE A 200 0.46 -0.89 8.61
CA ILE A 200 0.29 -1.73 9.81
C ILE A 200 -0.94 -2.65 9.73
N GLU A 201 -1.92 -2.36 8.87
CA GLU A 201 -3.01 -3.30 8.54
C GLU A 201 -2.50 -4.63 7.92
N HIS A 202 -1.27 -4.64 7.43
CA HIS A 202 -0.63 -5.81 6.81
C HIS A 202 0.61 -6.29 7.58
N ILE A 203 0.85 -5.75 8.77
CA ILE A 203 1.95 -6.13 9.66
C ILE A 203 1.35 -6.65 10.98
N THR A 204 1.59 -7.92 11.30
CA THR A 204 1.20 -8.42 12.62
C THR A 204 2.26 -8.07 13.68
N PRO A 205 1.87 -7.81 14.94
CA PRO A 205 2.83 -7.53 16.01
C PRO A 205 3.89 -8.63 16.19
N SER A 206 3.52 -9.90 16.02
CA SER A 206 4.43 -11.03 16.14
C SER A 206 5.40 -11.18 14.96
N GLU A 207 5.10 -10.63 13.77
CA GLU A 207 6.07 -10.53 12.69
C GLU A 207 7.07 -9.41 12.98
N LEU A 208 6.57 -8.25 13.40
CA LEU A 208 7.39 -7.10 13.77
C LEU A 208 8.43 -7.48 14.83
N GLU A 209 8.00 -8.16 15.90
CA GLU A 209 8.87 -8.60 17.00
C GLU A 209 9.95 -9.60 16.54
N ARG A 210 9.65 -10.47 15.56
CA ARG A 210 10.58 -11.54 15.11
C ARG A 210 11.53 -11.12 13.99
N GLN A 211 11.08 -10.24 13.09
CA GLN A 211 11.79 -9.91 11.85
C GLN A 211 12.39 -8.50 11.88
N GLY A 212 11.93 -7.64 12.79
CA GLY A 212 12.31 -6.24 12.83
C GLY A 212 11.48 -5.38 11.88
N VAL A 213 11.47 -4.06 12.15
CA VAL A 213 10.60 -3.10 11.47
C VAL A 213 10.88 -2.95 9.99
N ALA A 214 12.16 -2.86 9.59
CA ALA A 214 12.55 -2.70 8.19
C ALA A 214 12.03 -3.86 7.34
N ALA A 215 12.33 -5.09 7.74
CA ALA A 215 11.94 -6.28 6.99
C ALA A 215 10.41 -6.41 6.80
N VAL A 216 9.60 -6.11 7.81
CA VAL A 216 8.13 -6.23 7.69
C VAL A 216 7.52 -5.09 6.86
N VAL A 217 8.05 -3.88 6.97
CA VAL A 217 7.61 -2.72 6.18
C VAL A 217 7.97 -2.92 4.70
N GLU A 218 9.22 -3.24 4.41
CA GLU A 218 9.69 -3.48 3.04
C GLU A 218 8.96 -4.64 2.38
N ARG A 219 8.65 -5.71 3.12
CA ARG A 219 7.82 -6.82 2.62
C ARG A 219 6.44 -6.34 2.14
N VAL A 220 5.77 -5.49 2.90
CA VAL A 220 4.47 -4.91 2.52
C VAL A 220 4.64 -4.03 1.27
N LEU A 221 5.62 -3.14 1.26
CA LEU A 221 5.90 -2.25 0.13
C LEU A 221 6.25 -3.01 -1.16
N VAL A 222 7.13 -4.01 -1.09
CA VAL A 222 7.45 -4.87 -2.24
C VAL A 222 6.20 -5.60 -2.73
N THR A 223 5.36 -6.12 -1.82
CA THR A 223 4.09 -6.78 -2.22
C THR A 223 3.17 -5.82 -2.98
N LEU A 224 3.10 -4.55 -2.54
CA LEU A 224 2.35 -3.47 -3.19
C LEU A 224 2.93 -3.10 -4.56
N ALA A 225 4.26 -3.00 -4.68
CA ALA A 225 4.91 -2.70 -5.96
C ALA A 225 4.60 -3.76 -7.02
N LEU A 226 4.64 -5.04 -6.63
CA LEU A 226 4.49 -6.18 -7.51
C LEU A 226 3.04 -6.42 -7.98
N ASN A 227 2.05 -6.04 -7.16
CA ASN A 227 0.63 -6.34 -7.44
C ASN A 227 -0.24 -5.10 -7.64
N ARG A 228 0.21 -3.90 -7.23
CA ARG A 228 -0.48 -2.60 -7.33
C ARG A 228 -1.97 -2.71 -6.95
N GLY A 229 -2.88 -2.41 -7.88
CA GLY A 229 -4.34 -2.42 -7.64
C GLY A 229 -4.92 -3.79 -7.28
N ASP A 230 -4.20 -4.88 -7.55
CA ASP A 230 -4.63 -6.24 -7.18
C ASP A 230 -4.20 -6.63 -5.76
N THR A 231 -3.29 -5.86 -5.14
CA THR A 231 -2.72 -6.16 -3.83
C THR A 231 -3.82 -6.22 -2.77
N TYR A 232 -3.84 -7.23 -1.90
CA TYR A 232 -4.80 -7.34 -0.80
C TYR A 232 -6.30 -7.34 -1.17
N GLY A 233 -6.68 -7.40 -2.46
CA GLY A 233 -8.10 -7.53 -2.87
C GLY A 233 -8.79 -8.81 -2.36
N TYR A 234 -7.97 -9.81 -2.01
CA TYR A 234 -8.36 -11.08 -1.40
C TYR A 234 -8.09 -11.16 0.10
N ALA A 235 -7.49 -10.12 0.70
CA ALA A 235 -7.25 -10.06 2.13
C ALA A 235 -8.59 -9.88 2.86
N MET A 236 -8.91 -10.84 3.73
CA MET A 236 -10.10 -10.80 4.56
C MET A 236 -9.77 -11.31 5.96
N SER A 237 -10.04 -10.51 6.98
CA SER A 237 -9.88 -10.93 8.37
C SER A 237 -11.05 -11.83 8.82
N TYR A 238 -10.90 -12.46 9.98
CA TYR A 238 -11.98 -13.21 10.62
C TYR A 238 -13.22 -12.33 10.89
N ALA A 239 -12.99 -11.06 11.27
CA ALA A 239 -14.05 -10.07 11.50
C ALA A 239 -14.66 -9.50 10.20
N GLY A 240 -14.20 -9.97 9.03
CA GLY A 240 -14.67 -9.50 7.72
C GLY A 240 -14.04 -8.17 7.27
N ALA A 241 -12.96 -7.74 7.92
CA ALA A 241 -12.15 -6.61 7.46
C ALA A 241 -11.57 -6.93 6.08
N ARG A 242 -11.55 -5.97 5.15
CA ARG A 242 -11.22 -6.26 3.75
C ARG A 242 -10.37 -5.19 3.07
N GLY A 243 -9.53 -5.62 2.14
CA GLY A 243 -8.78 -4.74 1.23
C GLY A 243 -7.57 -4.09 1.88
N LEU A 244 -6.99 -3.11 1.19
CA LEU A 244 -5.80 -2.38 1.65
C LEU A 244 -6.02 -1.68 3.00
N ALA A 245 -7.15 -1.01 3.18
CA ALA A 245 -7.45 -0.26 4.41
C ALA A 245 -8.15 -1.11 5.50
N GLN A 246 -8.35 -2.42 5.27
CA GLN A 246 -8.99 -3.37 6.20
C GLN A 246 -10.28 -2.84 6.90
N PHE A 247 -11.16 -2.15 6.17
CA PHE A 247 -12.45 -1.75 6.76
C PHE A 247 -13.33 -2.96 7.01
N ILE A 248 -14.17 -2.89 8.05
CA ILE A 248 -15.32 -3.79 8.24
C ILE A 248 -16.60 -3.20 7.61
N PRO A 249 -17.60 -4.04 7.25
CA PRO A 249 -18.81 -3.58 6.56
C PRO A 249 -19.61 -2.51 7.31
N GLY A 250 -19.66 -2.59 8.64
CA GLY A 250 -20.40 -1.66 9.50
C GLY A 250 -19.80 -0.25 9.44
N THR A 251 -18.48 -0.15 9.69
CA THR A 251 -17.73 1.10 9.63
C THR A 251 -17.83 1.74 8.26
N TYR A 252 -17.59 0.98 7.18
CA TYR A 252 -17.67 1.50 5.82
C TYR A 252 -19.06 2.07 5.50
N ARG A 253 -20.14 1.36 5.88
CA ARG A 253 -21.51 1.84 5.72
C ARG A 253 -21.76 3.14 6.49
N SER A 254 -21.23 3.23 7.71
CA SER A 254 -21.37 4.41 8.56
C SER A 254 -20.69 5.64 7.93
N ILE A 255 -19.43 5.49 7.51
CA ILE A 255 -18.66 6.55 6.84
C ILE A 255 -19.36 7.00 5.57
N ARG A 256 -19.87 6.07 4.74
CA ARG A 256 -20.68 6.43 3.57
C ARG A 256 -21.89 7.29 3.86
N ARG A 257 -22.55 7.08 5.00
CA ARG A 257 -23.72 7.86 5.42
C ARG A 257 -23.32 9.23 5.95
N ARG A 258 -22.18 9.32 6.64
CA ARG A 258 -21.64 10.56 7.21
C ARG A 258 -21.03 11.48 6.15
N TYR A 259 -20.41 10.91 5.13
CA TYR A 259 -19.78 11.62 4.02
C TYR A 259 -20.43 11.27 2.67
N PRO A 260 -21.71 11.62 2.44
CA PRO A 260 -22.38 11.26 1.20
C PRO A 260 -21.74 11.93 -0.03
N ARG A 261 -21.11 13.12 0.15
CA ARG A 261 -20.39 13.83 -0.91
C ARG A 261 -19.14 13.11 -1.39
N ALA A 262 -18.53 12.24 -0.57
CA ALA A 262 -17.38 11.45 -0.97
C ALA A 262 -17.71 10.39 -2.04
N ARG A 263 -19.01 10.15 -2.33
CA ARG A 263 -19.48 9.24 -3.39
C ARG A 263 -18.83 7.85 -3.36
N LEU A 264 -18.48 7.38 -2.16
CA LEU A 264 -17.91 6.06 -1.94
C LEU A 264 -18.84 4.96 -2.48
N ARG A 265 -18.27 3.89 -3.05
CA ARG A 265 -18.99 2.79 -3.68
C ARG A 265 -20.01 2.14 -2.76
N ARG A 266 -21.19 1.81 -3.30
CA ARG A 266 -22.29 1.25 -2.50
C ARG A 266 -22.00 -0.16 -2.00
N ASP A 267 -21.41 -1.00 -2.83
CA ASP A 267 -21.05 -2.36 -2.46
C ASP A 267 -19.72 -2.35 -1.70
N PHE A 268 -19.72 -2.94 -0.50
CA PHE A 268 -18.56 -2.95 0.39
C PHE A 268 -17.40 -3.74 -0.21
N THR A 269 -17.70 -4.88 -0.82
CA THR A 269 -16.69 -5.76 -1.44
C THR A 269 -15.92 -5.05 -2.53
N SER A 270 -16.61 -4.52 -3.54
CA SER A 270 -15.99 -3.78 -4.65
C SER A 270 -15.44 -2.43 -4.23
N GLY A 271 -15.98 -1.82 -3.16
CA GLY A 271 -15.43 -0.61 -2.55
C GLY A 271 -14.07 -0.82 -1.91
N MET A 272 -13.89 -1.93 -1.17
CA MET A 272 -12.61 -2.22 -0.49
C MET A 272 -11.57 -2.90 -1.38
N MET A 273 -11.98 -3.52 -2.48
CA MET A 273 -11.05 -3.99 -3.52
C MET A 273 -10.52 -2.84 -4.40
N ASP A 274 -11.20 -1.70 -4.42
CA ASP A 274 -10.76 -0.50 -5.14
C ASP A 274 -9.93 0.36 -4.17
N HIS A 275 -8.61 0.42 -4.37
CA HIS A 275 -7.71 1.12 -3.46
C HIS A 275 -8.03 2.61 -3.33
N GLY A 276 -8.35 3.30 -4.44
CA GLY A 276 -8.71 4.71 -4.39
C GLY A 276 -9.94 4.95 -3.52
N ASN A 277 -11.00 4.16 -3.72
CA ASN A 277 -12.19 4.23 -2.88
C ASN A 277 -11.90 3.86 -1.41
N ALA A 278 -11.06 2.86 -1.16
CA ALA A 278 -10.68 2.46 0.20
C ALA A 278 -9.91 3.57 0.93
N VAL A 279 -8.98 4.24 0.25
CA VAL A 279 -8.20 5.35 0.80
C VAL A 279 -9.08 6.59 1.01
N MET A 280 -9.98 6.92 0.07
CA MET A 280 -10.97 7.98 0.30
C MET A 280 -11.83 7.71 1.55
N ALA A 281 -12.23 6.45 1.76
CA ALA A 281 -12.96 6.05 2.96
C ALA A 281 -12.10 6.19 4.24
N GLN A 282 -10.79 5.91 4.15
CA GLN A 282 -9.84 6.10 5.24
C GLN A 282 -9.72 7.57 5.65
N TYR A 283 -9.58 8.50 4.70
CA TYR A 283 -9.60 9.95 4.97
C TYR A 283 -10.85 10.34 5.78
N CYS A 284 -12.03 9.94 5.29
CA CYS A 284 -13.29 10.23 5.95
C CYS A 284 -13.42 9.55 7.34
N LEU A 285 -12.85 8.36 7.53
CA LEU A 285 -12.86 7.68 8.82
C LEU A 285 -11.96 8.38 9.84
N VAL A 286 -10.76 8.78 9.44
CA VAL A 286 -9.83 9.48 10.33
C VAL A 286 -10.41 10.83 10.74
N ASP A 287 -10.95 11.59 9.80
CA ASP A 287 -11.67 12.83 10.09
C ASP A 287 -12.82 12.61 11.09
N TRP A 288 -13.62 11.56 10.89
CA TRP A 288 -14.70 11.21 11.82
C TRP A 288 -14.21 10.81 13.21
N ILE A 289 -13.07 10.11 13.30
CA ILE A 289 -12.44 9.77 14.58
C ILE A 289 -12.09 11.05 15.34
N LEU A 290 -11.53 12.05 14.67
CA LEU A 290 -11.12 13.32 15.28
C LEU A 290 -12.33 14.13 15.76
N ARG A 291 -13.47 14.02 15.08
CA ARG A 291 -14.72 14.70 15.49
C ARG A 291 -15.24 14.28 16.88
N MET A 292 -14.77 13.15 17.42
CA MET A 292 -15.15 12.71 18.76
C MET A 292 -14.40 13.42 19.89
N LEU A 293 -13.29 14.09 19.58
CA LEU A 293 -12.49 14.82 20.55
C LEU A 293 -13.13 16.18 20.86
N PRO A 294 -13.09 16.64 22.12
CA PRO A 294 -13.32 18.05 22.44
C PRO A 294 -12.28 18.94 21.73
N ASP A 295 -12.68 20.15 21.35
CA ASP A 295 -11.84 21.08 20.58
C ASP A 295 -10.47 21.30 21.22
N GLU A 296 -10.41 21.53 22.53
CA GLU A 296 -9.17 21.71 23.29
C GLU A 296 -8.23 20.50 23.18
N THR A 297 -8.77 19.28 23.20
CA THR A 297 -7.99 18.04 23.06
C THR A 297 -7.54 17.83 21.63
N LEU A 298 -8.40 18.17 20.66
CA LEU A 298 -8.09 18.07 19.24
C LEU A 298 -6.97 19.04 18.88
N GLU A 299 -7.08 20.31 19.26
CA GLU A 299 -6.07 21.36 19.03
C GLU A 299 -4.72 20.95 19.60
N GLU A 300 -4.70 20.44 20.83
CA GLU A 300 -3.47 19.97 21.49
C GLU A 300 -2.83 18.78 20.76
N LEU A 301 -3.63 17.79 20.32
CA LEU A 301 -3.09 16.64 19.57
C LEU A 301 -2.66 17.03 18.14
N MET A 302 -3.31 18.02 17.52
CA MET A 302 -3.00 18.48 16.17
C MET A 302 -1.73 19.34 16.07
N ARG A 303 -1.08 19.66 17.20
CA ARG A 303 0.21 20.34 17.19
C ARG A 303 1.27 19.54 16.41
N ALA A 304 2.10 20.24 15.65
CA ALA A 304 3.06 19.62 14.74
C ALA A 304 4.09 18.71 15.46
N ASP A 305 4.47 19.07 16.69
CA ASP A 305 5.36 18.28 17.54
C ASP A 305 4.69 17.03 18.17
N ARG A 306 3.40 16.83 17.90
CA ARG A 306 2.57 15.76 18.45
C ARG A 306 1.96 14.82 17.40
N GLU A 307 2.41 14.91 16.14
CA GLU A 307 1.92 14.11 15.01
C GLU A 307 1.93 12.59 15.31
N GLU A 308 2.96 12.08 15.99
CA GLU A 308 3.02 10.67 16.40
C GLU A 308 1.93 10.31 17.42
N ASP A 309 1.63 11.18 18.38
CA ASP A 309 0.61 10.90 19.39
C ASP A 309 -0.81 11.00 18.83
N LEU A 310 -1.06 11.98 17.97
CA LEU A 310 -2.29 12.05 17.18
C LEU A 310 -2.45 10.77 16.35
N GLY A 311 -1.39 10.36 15.66
CA GLY A 311 -1.37 9.11 14.90
C GLY A 311 -1.62 7.87 15.77
N ALA A 312 -1.05 7.82 16.97
CA ALA A 312 -1.28 6.75 17.93
C ALA A 312 -2.75 6.71 18.42
N PHE A 313 -3.35 7.88 18.67
CA PHE A 313 -4.78 7.99 18.99
C PHE A 313 -5.65 7.49 17.83
N ILE A 314 -5.37 7.95 16.61
CA ILE A 314 -6.10 7.50 15.41
C ILE A 314 -5.95 5.99 15.24
N ALA A 315 -4.74 5.43 15.37
CA ALA A 315 -4.51 3.99 15.28
C ALA A 315 -5.30 3.20 16.33
N ALA A 316 -5.37 3.69 17.57
CA ALA A 316 -6.18 3.07 18.61
C ALA A 316 -7.67 3.09 18.27
N ALA A 317 -8.19 4.23 17.81
CA ALA A 317 -9.58 4.40 17.40
C ALA A 317 -9.93 3.56 16.16
N TYR A 318 -9.00 3.43 15.22
CA TYR A 318 -9.14 2.61 14.02
C TYR A 318 -9.32 1.13 14.37
N ASN A 319 -8.54 0.65 15.36
CA ASN A 319 -8.56 -0.75 15.79
C ASN A 319 -9.71 -1.09 16.78
N ALA A 320 -9.95 -0.24 17.79
CA ALA A 320 -10.91 -0.52 18.87
C ALA A 320 -12.26 0.21 18.75
N GLY A 321 -12.38 1.14 17.80
CA GLY A 321 -13.48 2.09 17.69
C GLY A 321 -13.23 3.41 18.43
N GLU A 322 -13.81 4.48 17.91
CA GLU A 322 -13.58 5.86 18.33
C GLU A 322 -13.91 6.11 19.81
N VAL A 323 -14.99 5.51 20.31
CA VAL A 323 -15.46 5.69 21.69
C VAL A 323 -14.50 5.04 22.69
N ALA A 324 -13.95 3.87 22.36
CA ALA A 324 -13.04 3.15 23.26
C ALA A 324 -11.70 3.89 23.40
N ALA A 325 -11.15 4.36 22.28
CA ALA A 325 -9.92 5.16 22.27
C ALA A 325 -10.11 6.48 23.03
N TYR A 326 -11.19 7.21 22.77
CA TYR A 326 -11.48 8.45 23.49
C TYR A 326 -11.63 8.24 25.00
N ARG A 327 -12.39 7.22 25.43
CA ARG A 327 -12.56 6.93 26.87
C ARG A 327 -11.24 6.59 27.56
N ALA A 328 -10.34 5.88 26.89
CA ALA A 328 -9.01 5.60 27.43
C ALA A 328 -8.20 6.89 27.57
N LEU A 329 -8.14 7.70 26.50
CA LEU A 329 -7.43 8.99 26.49
C LEU A 329 -7.96 9.95 27.57
N ALA A 330 -9.28 10.12 27.65
CA ALA A 330 -9.92 11.02 28.61
C ALA A 330 -9.76 10.56 30.07
N ARG A 331 -9.52 9.27 30.31
CA ARG A 331 -9.30 8.73 31.65
C ARG A 331 -7.91 9.11 32.18
N ASP A 332 -6.88 8.97 31.34
CA ASP A 332 -5.50 9.26 31.70
C ASP A 332 -4.68 9.57 30.43
N PRO A 333 -4.52 10.86 30.05
CA PRO A 333 -3.86 11.25 28.81
C PRO A 333 -2.40 10.82 28.68
N GLU A 334 -1.73 10.56 29.80
CA GLU A 334 -0.33 10.14 29.82
C GLU A 334 -0.20 8.62 29.69
N ARG A 335 -1.12 7.88 30.32
CA ARG A 335 -1.00 6.42 30.48
C ARG A 335 -2.03 5.61 29.70
N TRP A 336 -2.91 6.24 28.91
CA TRP A 336 -4.00 5.55 28.20
C TRP A 336 -3.57 4.38 27.30
N THR A 337 -2.31 4.36 26.84
CA THR A 337 -1.74 3.24 26.08
C THR A 337 -1.11 2.13 26.93
N GLU A 338 -1.05 2.30 28.24
CA GLU A 338 -0.52 1.31 29.19
C GLU A 338 -1.56 0.26 29.59
N GLU A 339 -1.08 -0.85 30.12
CA GLU A 339 -1.94 -1.90 30.66
C GLU A 339 -2.69 -1.41 31.90
N GLY A 340 -4.01 -1.61 31.93
CA GLY A 340 -4.90 -1.18 33.03
C GLY A 340 -5.59 0.17 32.80
N TYR A 341 -5.21 0.92 31.77
CA TYR A 341 -5.68 2.30 31.53
C TYR A 341 -6.76 2.44 30.44
N GLY A 342 -7.45 1.34 30.13
CA GLY A 342 -8.69 1.36 29.33
C GLY A 342 -8.57 0.78 27.92
N LEU A 343 -7.39 0.82 27.29
CA LEU A 343 -7.21 0.18 25.99
C LEU A 343 -7.06 -1.35 26.09
N PRO A 344 -7.77 -2.13 25.25
CA PRO A 344 -7.57 -3.58 25.14
C PRO A 344 -6.13 -3.95 24.76
N ARG A 345 -5.67 -5.14 25.18
CA ARG A 345 -4.30 -5.62 24.90
C ARG A 345 -3.95 -5.63 23.41
N GLU A 346 -4.89 -6.02 22.56
CA GLU A 346 -4.70 -6.03 21.10
C GLU A 346 -4.45 -4.62 20.56
N THR A 347 -5.26 -3.65 20.97
CA THR A 347 -5.14 -2.25 20.58
C THR A 347 -3.85 -1.61 21.08
N ARG A 348 -3.43 -1.89 22.31
CA ARG A 348 -2.11 -1.42 22.82
C ARG A 348 -0.96 -1.94 21.95
N ARG A 349 -1.03 -3.21 21.52
CA ARG A 349 -0.04 -3.78 20.59
C ARG A 349 -0.09 -3.09 19.23
N TYR A 350 -1.30 -2.83 18.71
CA TYR A 350 -1.50 -2.11 17.45
C TYR A 350 -0.93 -0.69 17.51
N VAL A 351 -1.16 0.06 18.59
CA VAL A 351 -0.56 1.39 18.82
C VAL A 351 0.96 1.34 18.90
N ARG A 352 1.52 0.34 19.59
CA ARG A 352 2.97 0.15 19.62
C ARG A 352 3.53 -0.13 18.23
N THR A 353 2.86 -0.99 17.45
CA THR A 353 3.22 -1.26 16.05
C THR A 353 3.16 0.03 15.21
N PHE A 354 2.12 0.85 15.38
CA PHE A 354 2.03 2.17 14.74
C PHE A 354 3.27 3.02 15.05
N ARG A 355 3.57 3.26 16.33
CA ARG A 355 4.71 4.12 16.74
C ARG A 355 6.04 3.60 16.18
N THR A 356 6.27 2.29 16.24
CA THR A 356 7.49 1.67 15.71
C THR A 356 7.63 1.87 14.20
N VAL A 357 6.56 1.63 13.43
CA VAL A 357 6.58 1.81 11.97
C VAL A 357 6.68 3.30 11.60
N TYR A 358 5.96 4.17 12.32
CA TYR A 358 5.98 5.61 12.11
C TYR A 358 7.40 6.18 12.21
N ARG A 359 8.10 5.92 13.32
CA ARG A 359 9.48 6.39 13.54
C ARG A 359 10.47 5.80 12.54
N HIS A 360 10.24 4.57 12.08
CA HIS A 360 11.06 3.96 11.04
C HIS A 360 10.91 4.67 9.69
N LEU A 361 9.69 5.06 9.32
CA LEU A 361 9.41 5.76 8.06
C LEU A 361 9.81 7.24 8.09
N PHE A 362 9.76 7.86 9.27
CA PHE A 362 9.95 9.30 9.48
C PHE A 362 10.95 9.56 10.63
N PRO A 363 12.24 9.23 10.45
CA PRO A 363 13.24 9.48 11.48
C PRO A 363 13.36 10.98 11.78
N GLY A 364 13.55 11.33 13.06
CA GLY A 364 13.67 12.73 13.51
C GLY A 364 12.35 13.42 13.84
N SER A 365 11.22 12.71 13.83
CA SER A 365 9.93 13.22 14.32
C SER A 365 9.75 13.08 15.84
N GLU A 366 10.80 12.73 16.59
CA GLU A 366 10.72 12.55 18.04
C GLU A 366 10.52 13.91 18.74
N ARG A 367 9.72 13.93 19.81
CA ARG A 367 9.60 15.12 20.67
C ARG A 367 11.01 15.49 21.15
N ASN A 368 11.38 16.75 20.97
CA ASN A 368 12.47 17.31 21.76
C ASN A 368 11.99 17.36 23.23
N PRO A 369 12.58 16.59 24.16
CA PRO A 369 12.14 16.58 25.55
C PRO A 369 12.36 17.92 26.27
N ASP A 370 13.11 18.86 25.66
CA ASP A 370 13.44 20.17 26.21
C ASP A 370 12.59 21.33 25.62
N ARG A 371 11.40 21.07 25.07
CA ARG A 371 10.47 22.12 24.59
C ARG A 371 9.07 22.02 25.16
#